data_AF-A0AAU0MBD8-F1
#
_entry.id   AF-A0AAU0MBD8-F1
#
_cell.length_a   1.000
_cell.length_b   1.000
_cell.length_c   1.000
_cell.angle_alpha   90.00
_cell.angle_beta   90.00
_cell.angle_gamma   90.00
#
_symmetry.space_group_name_H-M   'P 1'
#
loop_
_entity.id
_entity.type
_entity.pdbx_description
1 polymer ?
#
loop_
_entity_poly.entity_id
_entity_poly.type
_entity_poly.pdbx_seq_one_letter_code
_entity_poly.pdbx_strand_id
1 'polypeptide(L)'
;MKRFRKRGRAYQATMEEFEVGLLVSLCGQLIDLLSPEAATGPEPAEEPDEPDTDEPDADRDLDELFGDPVDLGLPGEPGGPRGGIFAGTAADDGDDGSDSFALWEQELDPHRPEAERPTDPVLLRLFPDAYRDDDKASAEFRRYTEPDQRQRKIEDALIVMAGLEASDQGQRPVRVPPEQVDPWLRTLTTLRLVVAERLGISNEHPQGDPEAVLPAARDFMLEVYDWLAYVEETLLTAL
;
A
#
# COMPACT_ATOMS: atom_id res chain seq x y z
N MET A 1 29.41 -12.91 -3.28
CA MET A 1 29.44 -11.85 -2.24
C MET A 1 30.42 -12.13 -1.10
N LYS A 2 31.16 -11.10 -0.65
CA LYS A 2 31.90 -11.12 0.63
C LYS A 2 30.99 -10.74 1.81
N ARG A 3 31.12 -11.42 2.95
CA ARG A 3 30.36 -11.14 4.18
C ARG A 3 30.40 -9.68 4.59
N PHE A 4 29.28 -9.15 5.10
CA PHE A 4 29.26 -7.84 5.76
C PHE A 4 30.26 -7.78 6.91
N ARG A 5 30.90 -6.61 7.05
CA ARG A 5 31.81 -6.30 8.17
C ARG A 5 31.61 -4.87 8.62
N LYS A 6 31.72 -4.66 9.93
CA LYS A 6 31.74 -3.32 10.52
C LYS A 6 32.99 -2.55 10.07
N ARG A 7 32.79 -1.39 9.46
CA ARG A 7 33.83 -0.47 8.98
C ARG A 7 33.51 0.95 9.44
N GLY A 8 34.21 1.39 10.48
CA GLY A 8 33.91 2.64 11.16
C GLY A 8 32.50 2.58 11.77
N ARG A 9 31.63 3.52 11.37
CA ARG A 9 30.24 3.56 11.83
C ARG A 9 29.27 2.76 10.96
N ALA A 10 29.67 2.17 9.83
CA ALA A 10 28.75 1.48 8.91
C ALA A 10 29.12 0.02 8.72
N TYR A 11 28.23 -0.76 8.13
CA TYR A 11 28.46 -2.14 7.70
C TYR A 11 28.73 -2.16 6.20
N GLN A 12 29.72 -2.93 5.76
CA GLN A 12 30.12 -2.97 4.36
C GLN A 12 30.31 -4.39 3.85
N ALA A 13 29.89 -4.63 2.61
CA ALA A 13 30.13 -5.86 1.88
C ALA A 13 30.54 -5.56 0.44
N THR A 14 31.39 -6.40 -0.14
CA THR A 14 31.64 -6.38 -1.59
C THR A 14 30.65 -7.33 -2.24
N MET A 15 29.83 -6.79 -3.13
CA MET A 15 28.87 -7.53 -3.94
C MET A 15 29.30 -7.41 -5.40
N GLU A 16 29.13 -8.48 -6.16
CA GLU A 16 29.37 -8.47 -7.60
C GLU A 16 28.24 -7.73 -8.33
N GLU A 17 28.50 -7.29 -9.56
CA GLU A 17 27.52 -6.53 -10.36
C GLU A 17 26.19 -7.27 -10.51
N PHE A 18 26.25 -8.58 -10.76
CA PHE A 18 25.05 -9.42 -10.87
C PHE A 18 24.28 -9.52 -9.55
N GLU A 19 24.97 -9.51 -8.40
CA GLU A 19 24.35 -9.60 -7.07
C GLU A 19 23.61 -8.30 -6.73
N VAL A 20 24.20 -7.16 -7.09
CA VAL A 20 23.57 -5.85 -6.98
C VAL A 20 22.36 -5.78 -7.93
N GLY A 21 22.54 -6.18 -9.19
CA GLY A 21 21.46 -6.21 -10.18
C GLY A 21 20.29 -7.10 -9.77
N LEU A 22 20.57 -8.27 -9.20
CA LEU A 22 19.56 -9.19 -8.67
C LEU A 22 18.75 -8.54 -7.55
N LEU A 23 19.40 -7.93 -6.54
CA LEU A 23 18.67 -7.27 -5.45
C LEU A 23 17.86 -6.07 -5.92
N VAL A 24 18.41 -5.25 -6.83
CA VAL A 24 17.68 -4.12 -7.42
C VAL A 24 16.45 -4.63 -8.15
N SER A 25 16.57 -5.70 -8.95
CA SER A 25 15.43 -6.32 -9.65
C SER A 25 14.39 -6.87 -8.68
N LEU A 26 14.81 -7.57 -7.62
CA LEU A 26 13.91 -8.13 -6.62
C LEU A 26 13.18 -7.04 -5.83
N CYS A 27 13.87 -5.95 -5.48
CA CYS A 27 13.25 -4.79 -4.82
C CYS A 27 12.25 -4.10 -5.75
N GLY A 28 12.58 -3.93 -7.03
CA GLY A 28 11.65 -3.39 -8.03
C GLY A 28 10.40 -4.23 -8.16
N GLN A 29 10.55 -5.56 -8.33
CA GLN A 29 9.42 -6.49 -8.36
C GLN A 29 8.57 -6.47 -7.09
N LEU A 30 9.19 -6.30 -5.92
CA LEU A 30 8.47 -6.13 -4.66
C LEU A 30 7.66 -4.82 -4.65
N ILE A 31 8.25 -3.71 -5.10
CA ILE A 31 7.55 -2.42 -5.16
C ILE A 31 6.37 -2.49 -6.13
N ASP A 32 6.57 -3.09 -7.31
CA ASP A 32 5.51 -3.28 -8.31
C ASP A 32 4.36 -4.13 -7.74
N LEU A 33 4.70 -5.24 -7.05
CA LEU A 33 3.71 -6.09 -6.36
C LEU A 33 2.95 -5.36 -5.25
N LEU A 34 3.61 -4.45 -4.53
CA LEU A 34 3.01 -3.74 -3.41
C LEU A 34 2.20 -2.51 -3.86
N SER A 35 2.44 -2.00 -5.06
CA SER A 35 1.81 -0.81 -5.59
C SER A 35 0.31 -1.02 -5.89
N PRO A 36 -0.53 0.00 -5.66
CA PRO A 36 -1.99 -0.13 -5.65
C PRO A 36 -2.62 -0.58 -6.98
N GLU A 37 -1.97 -0.35 -8.12
CA GLU A 37 -2.43 -0.85 -9.44
C GLU A 37 -2.43 -2.39 -9.52
N ALA A 38 -1.68 -3.09 -8.67
CA ALA A 38 -1.67 -4.55 -8.63
C ALA A 38 -2.87 -5.16 -7.86
N ALA A 39 -3.61 -4.35 -7.09
CA ALA A 39 -4.72 -4.80 -6.25
C ALA A 39 -6.10 -4.64 -6.90
N THR A 40 -6.22 -3.77 -7.90
CA THR A 40 -7.46 -3.64 -8.68
C THR A 40 -7.49 -4.78 -9.70
N GLY A 41 -8.30 -5.81 -9.46
CA GLY A 41 -8.68 -6.74 -10.52
C GLY A 41 -9.28 -5.96 -11.71
N PRO A 42 -9.41 -6.59 -12.90
CA PRO A 42 -10.12 -5.95 -14.00
C PRO A 42 -11.46 -5.45 -13.46
N GLU A 43 -11.76 -4.16 -13.65
CA GLU A 43 -13.08 -3.60 -13.38
C GLU A 43 -14.11 -4.60 -13.92
N PRO A 44 -15.11 -5.03 -13.11
CA PRO A 44 -16.19 -5.84 -13.64
C PRO A 44 -16.74 -5.09 -14.85
N ALA A 45 -16.72 -5.74 -16.02
CA ALA A 45 -17.19 -5.16 -17.25
C ALA A 45 -18.57 -4.55 -16.99
N GLU A 46 -18.73 -3.26 -17.27
CA GLU A 46 -20.02 -2.57 -17.23
C GLU A 46 -21.03 -3.49 -17.91
N GLU A 47 -22.01 -3.98 -17.13
CA GLU A 47 -23.10 -4.76 -17.70
C GLU A 47 -23.75 -3.87 -18.76
N PRO A 48 -23.96 -4.37 -19.99
CA PRO A 48 -24.56 -3.56 -21.03
C PRO A 48 -25.92 -3.06 -20.54
N ASP A 49 -26.12 -1.73 -20.60
CA ASP A 49 -27.37 -1.06 -20.24
C ASP A 49 -28.56 -1.92 -20.69
N GLU A 50 -29.34 -2.40 -19.71
CA GLU A 50 -30.62 -3.03 -20.02
C GLU A 50 -31.43 -2.02 -20.85
N PRO A 51 -32.03 -2.43 -21.98
CA PRO A 51 -32.81 -1.51 -22.78
C PRO A 51 -33.95 -0.96 -21.93
N ASP A 52 -34.05 0.38 -21.85
CA ASP A 52 -35.15 1.13 -21.23
C ASP A 52 -36.47 0.41 -21.52
N THR A 53 -36.97 -0.32 -20.52
CA THR A 53 -38.36 -0.73 -20.53
C THR A 53 -39.09 0.47 -19.97
N ASP A 54 -39.82 1.16 -20.85
CA ASP A 54 -40.77 2.22 -20.49
C ASP A 54 -41.79 1.65 -19.48
N GLU A 55 -41.46 1.65 -18.19
CA GLU A 55 -42.44 1.55 -17.13
C GLU A 55 -43.22 2.87 -17.09
N PRO A 56 -44.57 2.83 -17.11
CA PRO A 56 -45.35 4.04 -17.02
C PRO A 56 -45.16 4.71 -15.66
N ASP A 57 -44.64 5.93 -15.72
CA ASP A 57 -44.40 6.87 -14.64
C ASP A 57 -45.66 7.07 -13.77
N ALA A 58 -45.74 6.36 -12.63
CA ALA A 58 -46.90 6.35 -11.73
C ALA A 58 -47.08 7.66 -10.94
N ASP A 59 -46.13 8.59 -11.05
CA ASP A 59 -46.11 9.85 -10.30
C ASP A 59 -46.86 10.99 -11.00
N ARG A 60 -47.25 10.82 -12.28
CA ARG A 60 -48.04 11.84 -13.00
C ARG A 60 -49.47 12.01 -12.50
N ASP A 61 -50.00 11.07 -11.71
CA ASP A 61 -51.39 11.09 -11.24
C ASP A 61 -51.58 11.79 -9.87
N LEU A 62 -50.50 12.17 -9.17
CA LEU A 62 -50.62 12.79 -7.84
C LEU A 62 -50.88 14.31 -7.90
N ASP A 63 -50.40 15.00 -8.94
CA ASP A 63 -50.61 16.44 -9.14
C ASP A 63 -52.04 16.77 -9.64
N GLU A 64 -52.75 15.82 -10.26
CA GLU A 64 -54.16 16.01 -10.64
C GLU A 64 -55.15 15.84 -9.46
N LEU A 65 -54.73 15.20 -8.36
CA LEU A 65 -55.60 14.89 -7.22
C LEU A 65 -55.62 16.00 -6.14
N PHE A 66 -54.56 16.82 -6.05
CA PHE A 66 -54.44 17.90 -5.08
C PHE A 66 -54.22 19.22 -5.81
N GLY A 67 -55.30 19.98 -6.03
CA GLY A 67 -55.24 21.29 -6.68
C GLY A 67 -54.35 22.31 -5.96
N ASP A 68 -54.17 23.48 -6.59
CA ASP A 68 -53.21 24.54 -6.21
C ASP A 68 -53.15 24.84 -4.70
N PRO A 69 -51.93 25.04 -4.14
CA PRO A 69 -51.77 25.37 -2.74
C PRO A 69 -52.39 26.75 -2.39
N VAL A 70 -53.09 26.79 -1.26
CA VAL A 70 -53.73 28.00 -0.71
C VAL A 70 -52.67 29.01 -0.27
N ASP A 71 -52.75 30.24 -0.80
CA ASP A 71 -51.93 31.38 -0.41
C ASP A 71 -52.25 31.85 1.02
N LEU A 72 -51.35 31.54 1.96
CA LEU A 72 -51.38 32.04 3.33
C LEU A 72 -50.48 33.29 3.42
N GLY A 73 -51.05 34.44 3.06
CA GLY A 73 -50.36 35.74 3.10
C GLY A 73 -49.71 36.04 4.45
N LEU A 74 -48.38 36.20 4.45
CA LEU A 74 -47.62 36.69 5.59
C LEU A 74 -47.72 38.23 5.69
N PRO A 75 -47.95 38.81 6.88
CA PRO A 75 -48.04 40.25 7.06
C PRO A 75 -46.64 40.91 7.01
N GLY A 76 -46.54 42.05 6.33
CA GLY A 76 -45.31 42.79 6.11
C GLY A 76 -44.69 43.43 7.36
N GLU A 77 -43.36 43.48 7.39
CA GLU A 77 -42.58 44.17 8.42
C GLU A 77 -42.53 45.69 8.19
N PRO A 78 -42.70 46.55 9.22
CA PRO A 78 -42.42 47.97 9.12
C PRO A 78 -40.96 48.27 9.52
N GLY A 79 -40.36 49.25 8.84
CA GLY A 79 -38.92 49.50 8.86
C GLY A 79 -38.33 50.36 9.99
N GLY A 80 -37.04 50.08 10.25
CA GLY A 80 -35.93 50.97 10.69
C GLY A 80 -35.91 51.52 12.13
N PRO A 81 -34.79 52.14 12.62
CA PRO A 81 -33.43 52.22 12.05
C PRO A 81 -32.24 52.20 13.09
N ARG A 82 -30.99 52.23 12.55
CA ARG A 82 -29.71 52.84 13.06
C ARG A 82 -28.74 52.12 14.03
N GLY A 83 -27.46 52.20 13.63
CA GLY A 83 -26.21 52.15 14.43
C GLY A 83 -25.35 50.92 14.08
N GLY A 84 -24.10 50.96 13.62
CA GLY A 84 -23.07 51.98 13.54
C GLY A 84 -21.72 51.31 13.87
N ILE A 85 -20.75 51.43 12.96
CA ILE A 85 -19.28 51.36 13.13
C ILE A 85 -18.64 50.01 13.54
N PHE A 86 -17.85 49.40 12.63
CA PHE A 86 -16.37 49.44 12.62
C PHE A 86 -15.84 48.66 11.40
N ALA A 87 -15.19 49.39 10.50
CA ALA A 87 -14.31 48.85 9.48
C ALA A 87 -12.91 48.71 10.10
N GLY A 88 -12.27 47.56 9.89
CA GLY A 88 -10.91 47.28 10.32
C GLY A 88 -10.35 46.12 9.50
N THR A 89 -9.66 46.46 8.43
CA THR A 89 -8.85 45.58 7.60
C THR A 89 -7.67 45.02 8.42
N ALA A 90 -7.48 43.71 8.40
CA ALA A 90 -6.18 43.09 8.64
C ALA A 90 -6.09 41.86 7.74
N ALA A 91 -5.24 41.95 6.72
CA ALA A 91 -4.53 40.81 6.21
C ALA A 91 -3.51 40.40 7.29
N ASP A 92 -3.50 39.13 7.71
CA ASP A 92 -2.26 38.41 8.02
C ASP A 92 -2.54 36.92 8.24
N ASP A 93 -1.54 36.13 7.83
CA ASP A 93 -1.28 34.72 8.13
C ASP A 93 -2.33 33.69 7.63
N GLY A 94 -2.06 32.86 6.62
CA GLY A 94 -0.82 32.09 6.46
C GLY A 94 -0.82 30.84 7.34
N ASP A 95 -1.92 30.08 7.35
CA ASP A 95 -1.93 28.70 7.86
C ASP A 95 -2.21 27.76 6.67
N ASP A 96 -1.16 27.47 5.90
CA ASP A 96 -1.08 26.26 5.07
C ASP A 96 -0.76 25.08 5.99
N GLY A 97 -1.62 24.90 6.99
CA GLY A 97 -1.69 23.69 7.80
C GLY A 97 -2.83 22.91 7.20
N SER A 98 -2.51 21.90 6.39
CA SER A 98 -3.48 20.87 5.97
C SER A 98 -4.39 20.59 7.15
N ASP A 99 -5.70 20.86 7.00
CA ASP A 99 -6.64 20.74 8.11
C ASP A 99 -6.47 19.34 8.70
N SER A 100 -5.82 19.31 9.86
CA SER A 100 -5.43 18.05 10.49
C SER A 100 -6.68 17.31 10.90
N PHE A 101 -7.81 18.00 11.08
CA PHE A 101 -9.08 17.35 11.33
C PHE A 101 -9.68 16.75 10.05
N ALA A 102 -9.63 17.44 8.91
CA ALA A 102 -10.09 16.91 7.63
C ALA A 102 -9.30 15.67 7.16
N LEU A 103 -7.99 15.63 7.41
CA LEU A 103 -7.17 14.44 7.13
C LEU A 103 -7.61 13.24 7.97
N TRP A 104 -7.96 13.45 9.24
CA TRP A 104 -8.43 12.38 10.12
C TRP A 104 -9.86 11.93 9.77
N GLU A 105 -10.75 12.85 9.37
CA GLU A 105 -12.08 12.49 8.84
C GLU A 105 -11.98 11.65 7.56
N GLN A 106 -11.03 11.98 6.67
CA GLN A 106 -10.76 11.18 5.48
C GLN A 106 -10.20 9.78 5.84
N GLU A 107 -9.38 9.69 6.88
CA GLU A 107 -8.83 8.42 7.37
C GLU A 107 -9.91 7.53 8.00
N LEU A 108 -10.89 8.12 8.67
CA LEU A 108 -12.02 7.44 9.33
C LEU A 108 -13.27 7.30 8.46
N ASP A 109 -13.23 7.77 7.21
CA ASP A 109 -14.40 7.79 6.32
C ASP A 109 -15.03 6.39 6.23
N PRO A 110 -16.28 6.19 6.70
CA PRO A 110 -16.97 4.91 6.65
C PRO A 110 -17.30 4.46 5.22
N HIS A 111 -17.24 5.36 4.23
CA HIS A 111 -17.48 5.07 2.82
C HIS A 111 -16.22 4.74 1.99
N ARG A 112 -15.03 4.69 2.60
CA ARG A 112 -13.86 4.12 1.92
C ARG A 112 -14.20 2.70 1.44
N PRO A 113 -13.91 2.35 0.18
CA PRO A 113 -14.26 1.05 -0.36
C PRO A 113 -13.68 -0.08 0.50
N GLU A 114 -14.42 -1.17 0.64
CA GLU A 114 -13.94 -2.35 1.37
C GLU A 114 -12.64 -2.86 0.73
N ALA A 115 -11.66 -3.21 1.56
CA ALA A 115 -10.43 -3.81 1.07
C ALA A 115 -10.72 -5.28 0.69
N GLU A 116 -10.91 -5.51 -0.60
CA GLU A 116 -11.01 -6.85 -1.16
C GLU A 116 -9.80 -7.69 -0.78
N ARG A 117 -10.04 -8.97 -0.52
CA ARG A 117 -8.98 -9.91 -0.17
C ARG A 117 -8.08 -10.12 -1.40
N PRO A 118 -6.75 -9.94 -1.29
CA PRO A 118 -5.85 -10.20 -2.42
C PRO A 118 -5.97 -11.66 -2.88
N THR A 119 -5.92 -11.85 -4.20
CA THR A 119 -5.90 -13.20 -4.81
C THR A 119 -4.49 -13.76 -4.94
N ASP A 120 -3.47 -12.91 -4.93
CA ASP A 120 -2.07 -13.34 -4.99
C ASP A 120 -1.65 -13.99 -3.65
N PRO A 121 -1.20 -15.26 -3.67
CA PRO A 121 -0.75 -15.96 -2.46
C PRO A 121 0.41 -15.25 -1.74
N VAL A 122 1.26 -14.51 -2.47
CA VAL A 122 2.32 -13.71 -1.86
C VAL A 122 1.74 -12.58 -1.02
N LEU A 123 0.72 -11.88 -1.53
CA LEU A 123 0.07 -10.80 -0.78
C LEU A 123 -0.65 -11.36 0.45
N LEU A 124 -1.32 -12.52 0.33
CA LEU A 124 -1.93 -13.21 1.46
C LEU A 124 -0.90 -13.61 2.53
N ARG A 125 0.32 -13.99 2.13
CA ARG A 125 1.40 -14.29 3.07
C ARG A 125 1.99 -13.05 3.71
N LEU A 126 2.13 -11.96 2.96
CA LEU A 126 2.68 -10.69 3.45
C LEU A 126 1.70 -9.93 4.34
N PHE A 127 0.40 -10.07 4.08
CA PHE A 127 -0.70 -9.40 4.79
C PHE A 127 -1.74 -10.45 5.21
N PRO A 128 -1.42 -11.31 6.20
CA PRO A 128 -2.31 -12.37 6.65
C PRO A 128 -3.56 -11.80 7.33
N ASP A 129 -4.64 -12.57 7.27
CA ASP A 129 -5.90 -12.24 7.94
C ASP A 129 -5.71 -12.15 9.47
N ALA A 130 -6.13 -11.04 10.07
CA ALA A 130 -5.99 -10.81 11.51
C ALA A 130 -6.93 -11.69 12.34
N TYR A 131 -8.10 -12.04 11.78
CA TYR A 131 -9.11 -12.85 12.44
C TYR A 131 -9.45 -14.07 11.57
N ARG A 132 -9.17 -15.27 12.10
CA ARG A 132 -9.31 -16.53 11.35
C ARG A 132 -10.75 -16.90 10.99
N ASP A 133 -11.70 -16.52 11.85
CA ASP A 133 -13.10 -16.97 11.77
C ASP A 133 -14.08 -15.78 11.55
N ASP A 134 -13.56 -14.60 11.21
CA ASP A 134 -14.35 -13.39 10.99
C ASP A 134 -13.83 -12.62 9.78
N ASP A 135 -14.36 -12.97 8.60
CA ASP A 135 -13.98 -12.36 7.32
C ASP A 135 -14.28 -10.86 7.29
N LYS A 136 -15.37 -10.43 7.93
CA LYS A 136 -15.78 -9.03 7.99
C LYS A 136 -14.79 -8.22 8.83
N ALA A 137 -14.47 -8.69 10.04
CA ALA A 137 -13.48 -8.04 10.89
C ALA A 137 -12.08 -8.04 10.23
N SER A 138 -11.73 -9.09 9.51
CA SER A 138 -10.48 -9.14 8.73
C SER A 138 -10.47 -8.12 7.59
N ALA A 139 -11.58 -7.93 6.88
CA ALA A 139 -11.70 -6.91 5.83
C ALA A 139 -11.59 -5.48 6.38
N GLU A 140 -12.25 -5.19 7.51
CA GLU A 140 -12.10 -3.90 8.20
C GLU A 140 -10.66 -3.66 8.66
N PHE A 141 -10.00 -4.68 9.23
CA PHE A 141 -8.60 -4.58 9.65
C PHE A 141 -7.66 -4.28 8.46
N ARG A 142 -7.85 -4.97 7.32
CA ARG A 142 -7.05 -4.74 6.10
C ARG A 142 -7.23 -3.31 5.59
N ARG A 143 -8.47 -2.82 5.53
CA ARG A 143 -8.80 -1.45 5.08
C ARG A 143 -8.01 -0.37 5.82
N TYR A 144 -7.80 -0.53 7.12
CA TYR A 144 -7.07 0.45 7.94
C TYR A 144 -5.56 0.18 8.04
N THR A 145 -5.11 -1.07 7.99
CA THR A 145 -3.72 -1.42 8.33
C THR A 145 -2.87 -1.77 7.13
N GLU A 146 -3.44 -2.35 6.08
CA GLU A 146 -2.67 -2.82 4.92
C GLU A 146 -2.00 -1.69 4.13
N PRO A 147 -2.64 -0.53 3.86
CA PRO A 147 -2.00 0.58 3.15
C PRO A 147 -0.70 1.05 3.82
N ASP A 148 -0.72 1.25 5.14
CA ASP A 148 0.45 1.65 5.92
C ASP A 148 1.55 0.59 5.89
N GLN A 149 1.18 -0.69 5.98
CA GLN A 149 2.16 -1.78 5.91
C GLN A 149 2.80 -1.88 4.52
N ARG A 150 2.04 -1.68 3.44
CA ARG A 150 2.56 -1.62 2.06
C ARG A 150 3.52 -0.45 1.91
N GLN A 151 3.11 0.74 2.34
CA GLN A 151 3.91 1.95 2.24
C GLN A 151 5.26 1.79 2.96
N ARG A 152 5.27 1.27 4.20
CA ARG A 152 6.51 1.01 4.94
C ARG A 152 7.44 0.02 4.24
N LYS A 153 6.89 -1.06 3.66
CA LYS A 153 7.68 -2.05 2.90
C LYS A 153 8.28 -1.43 1.64
N ILE A 154 7.55 -0.57 0.94
CA ILE A 154 8.04 0.18 -0.22
C ILE A 154 9.17 1.13 0.19
N GLU A 155 9.00 1.89 1.28
CA GLU A 155 10.03 2.78 1.81
C GLU A 155 11.31 2.02 2.20
N ASP A 156 11.17 0.89 2.90
CA ASP A 156 12.29 0.03 3.27
C ASP A 156 13.02 -0.51 2.02
N ALA A 157 12.28 -0.89 0.97
CA ALA A 157 12.86 -1.36 -0.29
C ALA A 157 13.60 -0.25 -1.05
N LEU A 158 13.06 0.96 -1.07
CA LEU A 158 13.70 2.13 -1.67
C LEU A 158 15.02 2.50 -0.96
N ILE A 159 15.06 2.37 0.37
CA ILE A 159 16.31 2.55 1.14
C ILE A 159 17.39 1.55 0.71
N VAL A 160 17.00 0.28 0.52
CA VAL A 160 17.92 -0.76 0.02
C VAL A 160 18.41 -0.43 -1.39
N MET A 161 17.50 -0.07 -2.31
CA MET A 161 17.86 0.31 -3.68
C MET A 161 18.83 1.49 -3.72
N ALA A 162 18.60 2.54 -2.93
CA ALA A 162 19.52 3.68 -2.84
C ALA A 162 20.91 3.27 -2.33
N GLY A 163 20.98 2.37 -1.35
CA GLY A 163 22.25 1.82 -0.85
C GLY A 163 22.99 0.97 -1.88
N LEU A 164 22.25 0.24 -2.72
CA LEU A 164 22.77 -0.54 -3.84
C LEU A 164 23.25 0.37 -4.98
N GLU A 165 22.51 1.40 -5.34
CA GLU A 165 22.89 2.38 -6.36
C GLU A 165 24.19 3.11 -5.96
N ALA A 166 24.33 3.48 -4.69
CA ALA A 166 25.54 4.10 -4.16
C ALA A 166 26.80 3.22 -4.31
N SER A 167 26.65 1.90 -4.53
CA SER A 167 27.75 1.00 -4.83
C SER A 167 28.31 1.14 -6.25
N ASP A 168 27.68 1.95 -7.12
CA ASP A 168 28.03 2.06 -8.54
C ASP A 168 28.01 0.69 -9.23
N GLN A 169 26.85 0.01 -9.17
CA GLN A 169 26.63 -1.34 -9.71
C GLN A 169 27.64 -2.37 -9.18
N GLY A 170 28.03 -2.29 -7.90
CA GLY A 170 28.98 -3.21 -7.27
C GLY A 170 30.47 -2.86 -7.46
N GLN A 171 30.80 -1.78 -8.18
CA GLN A 171 32.19 -1.31 -8.32
C GLN A 171 32.79 -0.83 -6.98
N ARG A 172 31.94 -0.39 -6.05
CA ARG A 172 32.30 0.00 -4.69
C ARG A 172 31.60 -0.91 -3.68
N PRO A 173 32.15 -1.09 -2.47
CA PRO A 173 31.46 -1.84 -1.43
C PRO A 173 30.09 -1.23 -1.10
N VAL A 174 29.06 -2.07 -1.04
CA VAL A 174 27.74 -1.70 -0.52
C VAL A 174 27.91 -1.31 0.95
N ARG A 175 27.38 -0.15 1.32
CA ARG A 175 27.52 0.43 2.67
C ARG A 175 26.14 0.64 3.28
N VAL A 176 25.94 0.03 4.45
CA VAL A 176 24.71 0.13 5.24
C VAL A 176 25.01 0.93 6.52
N PRO A 177 24.55 2.19 6.62
CA PRO A 177 24.59 2.96 7.86
C PRO A 177 23.77 2.29 8.98
N PRO A 178 24.10 2.51 10.27
CA PRO A 178 23.37 1.92 11.40
C PRO A 178 21.87 2.19 11.38
N GLU A 179 21.48 3.40 10.99
CA GLU A 179 20.09 3.84 10.86
C GLU A 179 19.32 3.12 9.73
N GLN A 180 20.01 2.46 8.81
CA GLN A 180 19.42 1.72 7.69
C GLN A 180 19.48 0.19 7.88
N VAL A 181 20.06 -0.31 8.97
CA VAL A 181 20.13 -1.76 9.23
C VAL A 181 18.74 -2.38 9.28
N ASP A 182 17.81 -1.76 10.00
CA ASP A 182 16.45 -2.27 10.16
C ASP A 182 15.69 -2.34 8.82
N PRO A 183 15.64 -1.27 7.99
CA PRO A 183 15.10 -1.34 6.63
C PRO A 183 15.72 -2.46 5.79
N TRP A 184 17.04 -2.62 5.84
CA TRP A 184 17.75 -3.67 5.10
C TRP A 184 17.31 -5.07 5.53
N LEU A 185 17.25 -5.34 6.84
CA LEU A 185 16.81 -6.63 7.36
C LEU A 185 15.34 -6.89 7.00
N ARG A 186 14.44 -5.92 7.18
CA ARG A 186 13.01 -6.07 6.85
C ARG A 186 12.78 -6.34 5.37
N THR A 187 13.51 -5.65 4.49
CA THR A 187 13.45 -5.88 3.04
C THR A 187 13.98 -7.26 2.68
N LEU A 188 15.15 -7.67 3.18
CA LEU A 188 15.71 -9.00 2.91
C LEU A 188 14.75 -10.11 3.39
N THR A 189 14.18 -9.98 4.59
CA THR A 189 13.17 -10.93 5.09
C THR A 189 11.93 -10.94 4.20
N THR A 190 11.45 -9.76 3.75
CA THR A 190 10.28 -9.68 2.87
C THR A 190 10.54 -10.35 1.52
N LEU A 191 11.70 -10.10 0.88
CA LEU A 191 12.09 -10.76 -0.36
C LEU A 191 12.17 -12.29 -0.20
N ARG A 192 12.70 -12.76 0.93
CA ARG A 192 12.73 -14.20 1.22
C ARG A 192 11.35 -14.81 1.33
N LEU A 193 10.40 -14.12 1.96
CA LEU A 193 9.00 -14.57 2.03
C LEU A 193 8.35 -14.64 0.64
N VAL A 194 8.60 -13.63 -0.20
CA VAL A 194 8.10 -13.61 -1.59
C VAL A 194 8.65 -14.79 -2.38
N VAL A 195 9.96 -15.01 -2.35
CA VAL A 195 10.59 -16.12 -3.08
C VAL A 195 10.13 -17.47 -2.53
N ALA A 196 10.02 -17.61 -1.20
CA ALA A 196 9.54 -18.83 -0.55
C ALA A 196 8.10 -19.18 -0.97
N GLU A 197 7.21 -18.20 -1.02
CA GLU A 197 5.82 -18.43 -1.43
C GLU A 197 5.72 -18.81 -2.90
N ARG A 198 6.47 -18.15 -3.80
CA ARG A 198 6.53 -18.54 -5.22
C ARG A 198 7.10 -19.95 -5.42
N LEU A 199 8.00 -20.40 -4.54
CA LEU A 199 8.52 -21.77 -4.52
C LEU A 199 7.57 -22.78 -3.85
N GLY A 200 6.45 -22.35 -3.24
CA GLY A 200 5.57 -23.22 -2.46
C GLY A 200 6.22 -23.76 -1.18
N ILE A 201 7.20 -23.05 -0.60
CA ILE A 201 7.87 -23.48 0.63
C ILE A 201 6.89 -23.37 1.81
N SER A 202 6.60 -24.53 2.39
CA SER A 202 5.64 -24.71 3.49
C SER A 202 6.10 -25.82 4.44
N ASN A 203 5.35 -26.05 5.51
CA ASN A 203 5.63 -27.17 6.43
C ASN A 203 5.52 -28.54 5.72
N GLU A 204 4.62 -28.65 4.75
CA GLU A 204 4.41 -29.87 3.95
C GLU A 204 5.48 -30.02 2.86
N HIS A 205 5.94 -28.90 2.31
CA HIS A 205 6.99 -28.84 1.30
C HIS A 205 8.17 -27.96 1.75
N PRO A 206 9.02 -28.42 2.68
CA PRO A 206 10.12 -27.60 3.21
C PRO A 206 11.16 -27.20 2.17
N GLN A 207 11.25 -27.94 1.06
CA GLN A 207 12.16 -27.71 -0.05
C GLN A 207 11.48 -27.03 -1.24
N GLY A 208 10.23 -26.59 -1.07
CA GLY A 208 9.39 -26.04 -2.13
C GLY A 208 8.63 -27.12 -2.90
N ASP A 209 7.40 -26.79 -3.27
CA ASP A 209 6.51 -27.64 -4.04
C ASP A 209 7.08 -27.84 -5.47
N PRO A 210 7.32 -29.08 -5.92
CA PRO A 210 7.78 -29.36 -7.29
C PRO A 210 6.85 -28.84 -8.38
N GLU A 211 5.56 -28.62 -8.09
CA GLU A 211 4.55 -28.18 -9.04
C GLU A 211 4.34 -26.65 -9.03
N ALA A 212 4.83 -25.94 -8.02
CA ALA A 212 4.64 -24.49 -7.89
C ALA A 212 5.35 -23.69 -9.00
N VAL A 213 6.42 -24.24 -9.57
CA VAL A 213 7.26 -23.56 -10.57
C VAL A 213 7.75 -24.55 -11.60
N LEU A 214 7.93 -24.09 -12.84
CA LEU A 214 8.64 -24.83 -13.87
C LEU A 214 10.01 -25.32 -13.35
N PRO A 215 10.39 -26.59 -13.60
CA PRO A 215 11.61 -27.18 -13.06
C PRO A 215 12.88 -26.35 -13.33
N ALA A 216 13.01 -25.76 -14.51
CA ALA A 216 14.17 -24.95 -14.89
C ALA A 216 14.33 -23.65 -14.07
N ALA A 217 13.23 -23.08 -13.57
CA ALA A 217 13.26 -21.87 -12.75
C ALA A 217 13.37 -22.17 -11.25
N ARG A 218 12.97 -23.38 -10.84
CA ARG A 218 12.96 -23.81 -9.44
C ARG A 218 14.35 -23.79 -8.81
N ASP A 219 15.33 -24.41 -9.45
CA ASP A 219 16.70 -24.51 -8.91
C ASP A 219 17.32 -23.13 -8.74
N PHE A 220 17.15 -22.25 -9.72
CA PHE A 220 17.60 -20.86 -9.64
C PHE A 220 16.93 -20.10 -8.48
N MET A 221 15.61 -20.23 -8.31
CA MET A 221 14.93 -19.54 -7.21
C MET A 221 15.30 -20.09 -5.83
N LEU A 222 15.62 -21.38 -5.71
CA LEU A 222 16.18 -21.95 -4.48
C LEU A 222 17.57 -21.36 -4.19
N GLU A 223 18.43 -21.23 -5.21
CA GLU A 223 19.72 -20.56 -5.06
C GLU A 223 19.56 -19.10 -4.62
N VAL A 224 18.59 -18.37 -5.19
CA VAL A 224 18.26 -17.00 -4.76
C VAL A 224 17.78 -16.97 -3.31
N TYR A 225 16.89 -17.90 -2.92
CA TYR A 225 16.36 -17.98 -1.56
C TYR A 225 17.47 -18.23 -0.52
N ASP A 226 18.36 -19.18 -0.78
CA ASP A 226 19.50 -19.48 0.08
C ASP A 226 20.53 -18.35 0.09
N TRP A 227 20.74 -17.70 -1.06
CA TRP A 227 21.63 -16.55 -1.16
C TRP A 227 21.12 -15.36 -0.35
N LEU A 228 19.83 -15.03 -0.42
CA LEU A 228 19.23 -13.99 0.42
C LEU A 228 19.40 -14.31 1.91
N ALA A 229 19.28 -15.58 2.29
CA ALA A 229 19.52 -16.02 3.65
C ALA A 229 20.95 -15.74 4.11
N TYR A 230 21.91 -16.05 3.26
CA TYR A 230 23.31 -15.76 3.51
C TYR A 230 23.58 -14.26 3.62
N VAL A 231 22.99 -13.43 2.75
CA VAL A 231 23.13 -11.97 2.81
C VAL A 231 22.66 -11.43 4.17
N GLU A 232 21.45 -11.82 4.59
CA GLU A 232 20.84 -11.44 5.87
C GLU A 232 21.69 -11.90 7.07
N GLU A 233 22.10 -13.17 7.09
CA GLU A 233 22.93 -13.74 8.17
C GLU A 233 24.26 -12.98 8.31
N THR A 234 24.88 -12.62 7.19
CA THR A 234 26.16 -11.89 7.25
C THR A 234 26.00 -10.48 7.77
N LEU A 235 24.87 -9.81 7.49
CA LEU A 235 24.56 -8.50 8.05
C LEU A 235 24.31 -8.60 9.56
N LEU A 236 23.49 -9.56 10.00
CA LEU A 236 23.21 -9.82 11.42
C LEU A 236 24.47 -10.14 12.21
N THR A 237 25.35 -10.97 11.65
CA THR A 237 26.64 -11.34 12.29
C THR A 237 27.58 -10.15 12.43
N ALA A 238 27.41 -9.10 11.61
CA ALA A 238 28.30 -7.94 11.60
C ALA A 238 27.95 -6.85 12.63
N LEU A 239 26.73 -6.87 13.19
CA LEU A 239 26.21 -5.88 14.15
C LEU A 239 27.03 -5.83 15.45
#